data_AF-A0A939FFM7-F1
#
_entry.id   AF-A0A939FFM7-F1
#
_cell.length_a   1.000
_cell.length_b   1.000
_cell.length_c   1.000
_cell.angle_alpha   90.00
_cell.angle_beta   90.00
_cell.angle_gamma   90.00
#
_symmetry.space_group_name_H-M   'P 1'
#
loop_
_entity.id
_entity.type
_entity.pdbx_description
1 polymer ?
#
loop_
_entity_poly.entity_id
_entity_poly.type
_entity_poly.pdbx_seq_one_letter_code
_entity_poly.pdbx_strand_id
1 'polypeptide(L)'
;VEVRTRGVPATGRFALTFSGGDSAGAHFYVTSANRTDGPWTYTTEAGKKISDTWNAAYSKGSYDLTAHGPNGFLPTFKGPGSTAGGKVVRTVDLARTQRWYDLTVVSDKDAGFLRRLAGHVENGRPGVSDPAIITG
;
A
#
# COMPACT_ATOMS: atom_id res chain seq x y z
N VAL A 1 -4.19 -10.29 -3.43
CA VAL A 1 -4.23 -9.77 -2.05
C VAL A 1 -4.24 -8.24 -2.07
N GLU A 2 -5.15 -7.62 -1.33
CA GLU A 2 -5.28 -6.17 -1.19
C GLU A 2 -5.54 -5.80 0.28
N VAL A 3 -4.96 -4.69 0.73
CA VAL A 3 -5.36 -4.01 1.97
C VAL A 3 -5.71 -2.57 1.63
N ARG A 4 -6.92 -2.16 2.00
CA ARG A 4 -7.40 -0.78 1.84
C ARG A 4 -7.40 -0.08 3.17
N THR A 5 -7.00 1.19 3.17
CA THR A 5 -7.08 2.06 4.33
C THR A 5 -8.31 2.93 4.27
N ARG A 6 -8.87 3.23 5.44
CA ARG A 6 -9.81 4.33 5.62
C ARG A 6 -9.51 4.99 6.97
N GLY A 7 -9.08 6.25 6.93
CA GLY A 7 -9.07 7.04 8.16
C GLY A 7 -10.51 7.43 8.51
N VAL A 8 -10.85 7.42 9.80
CA VAL A 8 -12.14 7.90 10.33
C VAL A 8 -11.85 9.05 11.30
N PRO A 9 -11.51 10.25 10.77
CA PRO A 9 -10.95 11.36 11.54
C PRO A 9 -11.80 11.79 12.73
N ALA A 10 -13.12 11.83 12.52
CA ALA A 10 -14.09 12.27 13.52
C ALA A 10 -14.06 11.43 14.81
N THR A 11 -13.47 10.23 14.77
CA THR A 11 -13.41 9.32 15.92
C THR A 11 -11.97 9.01 16.36
N GLY A 12 -10.95 9.60 15.73
CA GLY A 12 -9.54 9.27 16.00
C GLY A 12 -9.18 7.82 15.65
N ARG A 13 -9.95 7.21 14.75
CA ARG A 13 -9.83 5.79 14.41
C ARG A 13 -9.28 5.60 13.01
N PHE A 14 -8.50 4.54 12.85
CA PHE A 14 -7.95 4.12 11.58
C PHE A 14 -8.42 2.69 11.26
N ALA A 15 -8.98 2.49 10.07
CA ALA A 15 -9.51 1.21 9.64
C ALA A 15 -8.69 0.61 8.50
N LEU A 16 -8.47 -0.70 8.57
CA LEU A 16 -7.94 -1.51 7.49
C LEU A 16 -8.99 -2.50 7.03
N THR A 17 -9.14 -2.66 5.71
CA THR A 17 -9.96 -3.69 5.08
C THR A 17 -9.07 -4.65 4.30
N PHE A 18 -9.13 -5.93 4.64
CA PHE A 18 -8.31 -7.00 4.07
C PHE A 18 -9.12 -7.80 3.04
N SER A 19 -8.46 -8.26 1.97
CA SER A 19 -9.05 -9.16 0.98
C SER A 19 -7.99 -10.02 0.27
N GLY A 20 -8.22 -11.33 0.17
CA GLY A 20 -7.41 -12.23 -0.65
C GLY A 20 -7.55 -11.97 -2.16
N GLY A 21 -8.66 -11.39 -2.59
CA GLY A 21 -9.11 -11.29 -3.98
C GLY A 21 -10.25 -12.28 -4.24
N ASP A 22 -10.73 -12.34 -5.49
CA ASP A 22 -11.94 -13.10 -5.82
C ASP A 22 -11.73 -14.62 -5.87
N SER A 23 -10.49 -15.07 -6.05
CA SER A 23 -10.19 -16.48 -6.36
C SER A 23 -9.57 -17.27 -5.22
N ALA A 24 -9.08 -16.61 -4.17
CA ALA A 24 -8.42 -17.29 -3.04
C ALA A 24 -8.60 -16.53 -1.73
N GLY A 25 -8.61 -17.28 -0.63
CA GLY A 25 -8.47 -16.73 0.70
C GLY A 25 -7.04 -16.24 0.98
N ALA A 26 -6.87 -15.48 2.06
CA ALA A 26 -5.57 -14.98 2.48
C ALA A 26 -5.53 -14.79 4.00
N HIS A 27 -4.40 -15.16 4.60
CA HIS A 27 -4.07 -14.85 5.98
C HIS A 27 -3.25 -13.56 6.05
N PHE A 28 -3.57 -12.73 7.03
CA PHE A 28 -2.84 -11.51 7.35
C PHE A 28 -2.54 -11.47 8.84
N TYR A 29 -1.41 -10.90 9.22
CA TYR A 29 -1.19 -10.43 10.58
C TYR A 29 -0.70 -8.99 10.57
N VAL A 30 -1.20 -8.20 11.51
CA VAL A 30 -0.88 -6.78 11.66
C VAL A 30 -0.02 -6.60 12.91
N THR A 31 1.14 -5.99 12.72
CA THR A 31 2.01 -5.56 13.81
C THR A 31 1.90 -4.04 13.97
N SER A 32 2.36 -3.54 15.11
CA SER A 32 2.45 -2.10 15.36
C SER A 32 3.77 -1.74 16.01
N ALA A 33 4.37 -0.63 15.56
CA ALA A 33 5.58 -0.09 16.18
C ALA A 33 5.27 0.79 17.41
N ASN A 34 4.03 1.25 17.59
CA ASN A 34 3.63 2.17 18.64
C ASN A 34 2.53 1.61 19.57
N ARG A 35 2.30 0.29 19.52
CA ARG A 35 1.37 -0.45 20.38
C ARG A 35 1.94 -1.82 20.74
N THR A 36 1.53 -2.35 21.89
CA THR A 36 2.00 -3.63 22.44
C THR A 36 0.89 -4.68 22.57
N ASP A 37 -0.33 -4.34 22.18
CA ASP A 37 -1.52 -5.21 22.28
C ASP A 37 -1.83 -5.97 20.98
N GLY A 38 -0.88 -5.97 20.04
CA GLY A 38 -0.85 -6.87 18.89
C GLY A 38 0.12 -8.04 19.09
N PRO A 39 0.38 -8.84 18.04
CA PRO A 39 -0.17 -8.70 16.69
C PRO A 39 -1.65 -9.10 16.59
N TRP A 40 -2.34 -8.59 15.58
CA TRP A 40 -3.73 -8.98 15.27
C TRP A 40 -3.76 -9.84 14.01
N THR A 41 -4.52 -10.94 14.01
CA THR A 41 -4.56 -11.90 12.89
C THR A 41 -5.93 -11.90 12.21
N TYR A 42 -5.93 -12.05 10.89
CA TYR A 42 -7.13 -12.03 10.07
C TYR A 42 -7.02 -13.06 8.95
N THR A 43 -8.10 -13.79 8.68
CA THR A 43 -8.18 -14.72 7.54
C THR A 43 -9.42 -14.42 6.72
N THR A 44 -9.24 -14.08 5.45
CA THR A 44 -10.36 -13.86 4.52
C THR A 44 -10.56 -15.09 3.64
N GLU A 45 -11.81 -15.43 3.36
CA GLU A 45 -12.16 -16.35 2.26
C GLU A 45 -12.04 -15.67 0.89
N ALA A 46 -12.09 -16.46 -0.18
CA ALA A 46 -12.16 -15.96 -1.56
C ALA A 46 -13.39 -15.06 -1.76
N GLY A 47 -13.18 -13.90 -2.40
CA GLY A 47 -14.23 -12.90 -2.66
C GLY A 47 -14.75 -12.16 -1.42
N LYS A 48 -14.25 -12.47 -0.21
CA LYS A 48 -14.68 -11.83 1.03
C LYS A 48 -13.71 -10.74 1.47
N LYS A 49 -14.21 -9.89 2.38
CA LYS A 49 -13.46 -8.79 2.99
C LYS A 49 -13.73 -8.78 4.49
N ILE A 50 -12.69 -8.53 5.27
CA ILE A 50 -12.77 -8.29 6.73
C ILE A 50 -12.21 -6.92 7.01
N SER A 51 -12.83 -6.18 7.94
CA SER A 51 -12.30 -4.89 8.38
C SER A 51 -12.09 -4.88 9.88
N ASP A 52 -11.05 -4.19 10.32
CA ASP A 52 -10.81 -3.89 11.73
C ASP A 52 -10.38 -2.43 11.90
N THR A 53 -10.49 -1.91 13.13
CA THR A 53 -10.30 -0.51 13.46
C THR A 53 -9.47 -0.31 14.72
N TRP A 54 -8.42 0.50 14.60
CA TRP A 54 -7.55 0.88 15.71
C TRP A 54 -7.87 2.30 16.17
N ASN A 55 -8.11 2.48 17.46
CA ASN A 55 -8.22 3.81 18.07
C ASN A 55 -6.82 4.35 18.37
N ALA A 56 -6.49 5.51 17.80
CA ALA A 56 -5.18 6.14 17.97
C ALA A 56 -4.96 6.69 19.39
N ALA A 57 -6.01 6.81 20.22
CA ALA A 57 -5.88 7.16 21.63
C ALA A 57 -4.95 6.19 22.39
N TYR A 58 -4.92 4.92 22.00
CA TYR A 58 -4.02 3.92 22.59
C TYR A 58 -2.55 4.05 22.15
N SER A 59 -2.25 4.99 21.26
CA SER A 59 -0.94 5.20 20.63
C SER A 59 -0.63 6.69 20.46
N LYS A 60 -0.99 7.48 21.49
CA LYS A 60 -0.70 8.93 21.61
C LYS A 60 -1.21 9.75 20.41
N GLY A 61 -2.37 9.38 19.86
CA GLY A 61 -3.01 10.08 18.74
C GLY A 61 -2.44 9.73 17.35
N SER A 62 -1.54 8.76 17.24
CA SER A 62 -0.96 8.29 15.98
C SER A 62 -1.18 6.79 15.77
N TYR A 63 -1.09 6.31 14.54
CA TYR A 63 -1.01 4.89 14.23
C TYR A 63 0.29 4.60 13.48
N ASP A 64 0.86 3.44 13.74
CA ASP A 64 1.98 2.87 12.99
C ASP A 64 1.73 1.36 12.90
N LEU A 65 1.11 0.93 11.79
CA LEU A 65 0.62 -0.43 11.57
C LEU A 65 1.28 -1.02 10.32
N THR A 66 1.78 -2.25 10.42
CA THR A 66 2.29 -2.99 9.27
C THR A 66 1.48 -4.25 9.07
N ALA A 67 0.90 -4.43 7.88
CA ALA A 67 0.15 -5.63 7.52
C ALA A 67 1.05 -6.60 6.75
N HIS A 68 1.16 -7.83 7.23
CA HIS A 68 1.90 -8.89 6.58
C HIS A 68 0.92 -9.84 5.90
N GLY A 69 1.16 -10.22 4.65
CA GLY A 69 0.32 -11.13 3.88
C GLY A 69 1.11 -12.01 2.91
N PRO A 70 0.41 -12.84 2.11
CA PRO A 70 1.04 -13.75 1.15
C PRO A 70 1.89 -13.03 0.11
N ASN A 71 2.86 -13.74 -0.50
CA ASN A 71 3.70 -13.24 -1.60
C ASN A 71 4.49 -11.97 -1.28
N GLY A 72 4.97 -11.83 -0.04
CA GLY A 72 5.76 -10.67 0.39
C GLY A 72 4.94 -9.38 0.54
N PHE A 73 3.60 -9.49 0.62
CA PHE A 73 2.74 -8.34 0.82
C PHE A 73 3.00 -7.71 2.20
N LEU A 74 3.53 -6.49 2.23
CA LEU A 74 3.98 -5.80 3.44
C LEU A 74 3.76 -4.27 3.41
N PRO A 75 2.52 -3.75 3.29
CA PRO A 75 2.30 -2.32 3.41
C PRO A 75 2.37 -1.87 4.88
N THR A 76 3.06 -0.74 5.09
CA THR A 76 3.07 -0.01 6.35
C THR A 76 2.20 1.24 6.22
N PHE A 77 1.43 1.51 7.27
CA PHE A 77 0.53 2.65 7.40
C PHE A 77 0.90 3.43 8.66
N LYS A 78 1.35 4.67 8.46
CA LYS A 78 1.73 5.56 9.55
C LYS A 78 1.09 6.92 9.38
N GLY A 79 0.60 7.50 10.48
CA GLY A 79 0.04 8.83 10.46
C GLY A 79 -0.71 9.22 11.74
N PRO A 80 -1.18 10.46 11.82
CA PRO A 80 -2.07 10.89 12.90
C PRO A 80 -3.47 10.27 12.73
N GLY A 81 -4.09 9.84 13.83
CA GLY A 81 -5.45 9.27 13.83
C GLY A 81 -6.55 10.28 13.46
N SER A 82 -6.22 11.57 13.43
CA SER A 82 -7.09 12.69 13.06
C SER A 82 -7.10 13.01 11.57
N THR A 83 -6.34 12.29 10.73
CA THR A 83 -6.29 12.56 9.28
C THR A 83 -6.91 11.40 8.51
N ALA A 84 -7.72 11.71 7.50
CA ALA A 84 -8.28 10.68 6.62
C ALA A 84 -7.16 10.10 5.74
N GLY A 85 -7.14 8.77 5.60
CA GLY A 85 -6.29 8.13 4.59
C GLY A 85 -6.62 8.65 3.20
N GLY A 86 -5.61 9.05 2.43
CA GLY A 86 -5.75 9.52 1.06
C GLY A 86 -5.43 8.44 0.03
N LYS A 87 -6.16 8.41 -1.08
CA LYS A 87 -5.77 7.66 -2.29
C LYS A 87 -5.55 8.66 -3.41
N VAL A 88 -4.35 8.67 -3.97
CA VAL A 88 -4.03 9.44 -5.18
C VAL A 88 -3.75 8.46 -6.31
N VAL A 89 -4.45 8.62 -7.43
CA VAL A 89 -4.17 7.88 -8.68
C VAL A 89 -3.62 8.88 -9.68
N ARG A 90 -2.47 8.55 -10.28
CA ARG A 90 -1.89 9.28 -11.40
C ARG A 90 -1.78 8.35 -12.60
N THR A 91 -2.34 8.77 -13.73
CA THR A 91 -2.16 8.09 -15.00
C THR A 91 -1.02 8.75 -15.75
N VAL A 92 -0.04 7.96 -16.19
CA VAL A 92 1.09 8.43 -16.99
C VAL A 92 0.91 7.88 -18.40
N ASP A 93 0.87 8.77 -19.40
CA ASP A 93 0.89 8.36 -20.80
C ASP A 93 2.33 8.00 -21.20
N LEU A 94 2.52 6.73 -21.58
CA LEU A 94 3.82 6.18 -21.97
C LEU A 94 3.96 6.00 -23.49
N ALA A 95 3.00 6.51 -24.28
CA ALA A 95 3.05 6.38 -25.73
C ALA A 95 4.32 6.99 -26.33
N ARG A 96 4.77 8.13 -25.79
CA ARG A 96 5.95 8.87 -26.27
C ARG A 96 7.28 8.29 -25.78
N THR A 97 7.25 7.44 -24.76
CA THR A 97 8.44 6.81 -24.17
C THR A 97 8.57 5.33 -24.56
N GLN A 98 7.86 4.91 -25.60
CA GLN A 98 7.83 3.52 -26.05
C GLN A 98 7.50 2.56 -24.89
N ARG A 99 6.61 2.98 -23.99
CA ARG A 99 6.17 2.22 -22.80
C ARG A 99 7.22 2.02 -21.71
N TRP A 100 8.40 2.65 -21.83
CA TRP A 100 9.36 2.75 -20.73
C TRP A 100 8.94 3.84 -19.74
N TYR A 101 9.16 3.60 -18.46
CA TYR A 101 8.93 4.57 -17.40
C TYR A 101 10.05 4.52 -16.36
N ASP A 102 10.30 5.67 -15.76
CA ASP A 102 11.08 5.85 -14.54
C ASP A 102 10.41 6.95 -13.73
N LEU A 103 9.70 6.55 -12.67
CA LEU A 103 8.84 7.41 -11.87
C LEU A 103 9.38 7.46 -10.45
N THR A 104 9.52 8.67 -9.93
CA THR A 104 9.81 8.88 -8.50
C THR A 104 8.56 9.39 -7.81
N VAL A 105 8.13 8.68 -6.78
CA VAL A 105 7.01 9.06 -5.90
C VAL A 105 7.59 9.57 -4.60
N VAL A 106 7.25 10.81 -4.25
CA VAL A 106 7.62 11.49 -2.99
C VAL A 106 6.37 11.95 -2.23
N SER A 107 6.53 12.31 -0.97
CA SER A 107 5.46 12.85 -0.12
C SER A 107 5.84 14.23 0.42
N ASP A 108 4.94 15.21 0.34
CA ASP A 108 5.07 16.50 1.03
C ASP A 108 4.81 16.39 2.54
N LYS A 109 4.26 15.25 3.00
CA LYS A 109 3.96 14.97 4.41
C LYS A 109 5.00 14.08 5.09
N ASP A 110 5.87 13.42 4.33
CA ASP A 110 6.92 12.56 4.84
C ASP A 110 8.18 12.71 3.97
N ALA A 111 9.16 13.46 4.47
CA ALA A 111 10.43 13.72 3.78
C ALA A 111 11.29 12.46 3.57
N GLY A 112 11.04 11.38 4.32
CA GLY A 112 11.71 10.10 4.15
C GLY A 112 11.04 9.19 3.11
N PHE A 113 9.85 9.54 2.63
CA PHE A 113 9.13 8.72 1.66
C PHE A 113 9.64 8.96 0.23
N LEU A 114 10.33 7.96 -0.31
CA LEU A 114 10.75 7.91 -1.70
C LEU A 114 10.55 6.50 -2.26
N ARG A 115 9.84 6.39 -3.39
CA ARG A 115 9.76 5.16 -4.19
C ARG A 115 10.15 5.47 -5.63
N ARG A 116 11.16 4.78 -6.15
CA ARG A 116 11.47 4.78 -7.59
C ARG A 116 10.88 3.53 -8.22
N LEU A 117 10.15 3.72 -9.31
CA LEU A 117 9.50 2.68 -10.08
C LEU A 117 10.00 2.83 -11.52
N ALA A 118 10.74 1.86 -12.02
CA ALA A 118 11.23 1.87 -13.38
C ALA A 118 10.91 0.55 -14.08
N GLY A 119 10.66 0.61 -15.39
CA GLY A 119 10.43 -0.58 -16.21
C GLY A 119 9.74 -0.27 -17.52
N HIS A 120 9.34 -1.33 -18.21
CA HIS A 120 8.60 -1.29 -19.47
C HIS A 120 7.23 -1.94 -19.29
N VAL A 121 6.20 -1.35 -19.87
CA VAL A 121 4.86 -1.94 -19.89
C VAL A 121 4.75 -2.91 -21.07
N GLU A 122 4.65 -4.20 -20.76
CA GLU A 122 4.44 -5.27 -21.74
C GLU A 122 3.00 -5.28 -22.26
N ASN A 123 2.85 -5.36 -23.59
CA ASN A 123 1.54 -5.42 -24.26
C ASN A 123 1.47 -6.52 -25.33
N GLY A 124 2.43 -7.44 -25.34
CA GLY A 124 2.52 -8.54 -26.30
C GLY A 124 2.92 -8.14 -27.72
N ARG A 125 3.18 -6.85 -27.99
CA ARG A 125 3.74 -6.39 -29.26
C ARG A 125 5.26 -6.31 -29.15
N PRO A 126 6.00 -6.47 -30.26
CA PRO A 126 7.44 -6.17 -30.26
C PRO A 126 7.73 -4.82 -29.59
N GLY A 127 8.63 -4.85 -28.62
CA GLY A 127 9.07 -3.71 -27.82
C GLY A 127 10.47 -3.25 -28.21
N VAL A 128 10.88 -2.13 -27.65
CA VAL A 128 12.27 -1.66 -27.71
C VAL A 128 12.94 -2.07 -26.40
N SER A 129 14.17 -2.59 -26.47
CA SER A 129 15.00 -2.90 -25.31
C SER A 129 15.24 -1.66 -24.45
N ASP A 130 15.67 -1.88 -23.20
CA ASP A 130 15.88 -0.80 -22.23
C ASP A 130 16.75 0.33 -22.84
N PRO A 131 16.21 1.57 -22.97
CA PRO A 131 16.95 2.69 -23.52
C PRO A 131 18.18 3.07 -22.70
N ALA A 132 18.23 2.69 -21.41
CA ALA A 132 19.39 2.89 -20.54
C ALA A 132 20.48 1.83 -20.75
N ILE A 133 20.21 0.74 -21.49
CA ILE A 133 21.24 -0.15 -22.02
C ILE A 133 21.80 0.49 -23.29
N ILE A 134 22.63 1.51 -23.12
CA ILE A 134 23.63 1.85 -24.13
C ILE A 134 24.86 1.01 -23.81
N THR A 135 25.07 -0.04 -24.61
CA THR A 135 26.40 -0.65 -24.74
C THR A 135 27.27 0.38 -25.46
N GLY A 136 28.13 1.05 -24.70
CA GLY A 136 29.26 1.79 -25.26
C GLY A 136 30.28 0.83 -25.87
#